data_AF-A0A7C2NB70-F1
#
_entry.id   AF-A0A7C2NB70-F1
#
_cell.length_a   1.000
_cell.length_b   1.000
_cell.length_c   1.000
_cell.angle_alpha   90.00
_cell.angle_beta   90.00
_cell.angle_gamma   90.00
#
_symmetry.space_group_name_H-M   'P 1'
#
loop_
_entity.id
_entity.type
_entity.pdbx_description
1 polymer ?
#
loop_
_entity_poly.entity_id
_entity_poly.type
_entity_poly.pdbx_seq_one_letter_code
_entity_poly.pdbx_strand_id
1 'polypeptide(L)'
;MTHPVPSATAGGPAERKGAQTYRRLLGYVRPHWRIFGLAILGMVAASLTDVAFAALMKPLLDGSFVAKDVTITQWVPLALVGVFILRAFGEFGAKYGMTWVARKVVSTLRQQVFDKFLRLPTRFFDHAQSGDLLARLTYTVEQVAAAATNALTVMVRDGLSVIGLLAWMFWLSPHLTMFILVVAPVVVLLIALVSRNFRRYSRRIQTSVGEIAQVSDEVIGGHRLVRVYGGEAYERARFAAVNEKNRRAIMRMESVDAMTTPVVQLLVALAIAGIIAFATSGDRLEQLTVGTFISFITALALLLSPLKRLTNLNATLQKGIAAGEQLFATLDEIEESDAGRHALGRAGGHVRFEGVRFRYAGDKPDVLHGIDLDVPAGTTVAIVGQSGSGKSTLLNLLPRFYEATEGRILI
;
A
#
# COMPACT_ATOMS: atom_id res chain seq x y z
N MET A 1 23.96 -17.95 -40.13
CA MET A 1 22.68 -17.29 -40.44
C MET A 1 21.95 -17.05 -39.14
N THR A 2 22.09 -15.83 -38.63
CA THR A 2 21.50 -15.34 -37.39
C THR A 2 20.12 -14.77 -37.69
N HIS A 3 19.07 -15.42 -37.22
CA HIS A 3 17.73 -14.83 -37.21
C HIS A 3 17.59 -13.86 -36.03
N PRO A 4 17.08 -12.64 -36.25
CA PRO A 4 16.92 -11.65 -35.19
C PRO A 4 15.66 -11.96 -34.36
N VAL A 5 15.80 -11.86 -33.05
CA VAL A 5 14.66 -11.80 -32.11
C VAL A 5 13.95 -10.46 -32.32
N PRO A 6 12.62 -10.42 -32.52
CA PRO A 6 11.91 -9.15 -32.63
C PRO A 6 11.88 -8.45 -31.28
N SER A 7 12.27 -7.18 -31.28
CA SER A 7 12.15 -6.24 -30.17
C SER A 7 10.68 -6.04 -29.79
N ALA A 8 10.29 -6.60 -28.64
CA ALA A 8 8.99 -6.34 -28.04
C ALA A 8 8.98 -4.99 -27.31
N THR A 9 8.51 -3.94 -27.98
CA THR A 9 7.99 -2.72 -27.36
C THR A 9 6.48 -2.86 -27.18
N ALA A 10 6.01 -3.22 -25.98
CA ALA A 10 4.70 -2.91 -25.37
C ALA A 10 4.48 -3.76 -24.09
N GLY A 11 3.95 -3.14 -23.04
CA GLY A 11 3.88 -3.63 -21.65
C GLY A 11 3.53 -5.11 -21.42
N GLY A 12 4.32 -5.77 -20.56
CA GLY A 12 4.26 -7.21 -20.32
C GLY A 12 3.09 -7.70 -19.45
N PRO A 13 2.87 -9.03 -19.36
CA PRO A 13 1.74 -9.67 -18.67
C PRO A 13 1.64 -9.34 -17.16
N ALA A 14 2.71 -8.89 -16.52
CA ALA A 14 2.70 -8.41 -15.14
C ALA A 14 2.00 -7.05 -14.97
N GLU A 15 2.11 -6.13 -15.94
CA GLU A 15 1.44 -4.82 -15.90
C GLU A 15 -0.08 -4.95 -16.06
N ARG A 16 -0.53 -5.93 -16.87
CA ARG A 16 -1.97 -6.22 -17.04
C ARG A 16 -2.62 -6.76 -15.76
N LYS A 17 -1.90 -7.55 -14.95
CA LYS A 17 -2.40 -8.05 -13.65
C LYS A 17 -2.56 -6.91 -12.63
N GLY A 18 -1.58 -6.01 -12.54
CA GLY A 18 -1.63 -4.90 -11.59
C GLY A 18 -2.79 -3.93 -11.83
N ALA A 19 -3.07 -3.60 -13.10
CA ALA A 19 -4.19 -2.74 -13.46
C ALA A 19 -5.56 -3.39 -13.18
N GLN A 20 -5.68 -4.72 -13.40
CA GLN A 20 -6.90 -5.47 -13.08
C GLN A 20 -7.15 -5.52 -11.57
N THR A 21 -6.10 -5.81 -10.79
CA THR A 21 -6.14 -5.75 -9.32
C THR A 21 -6.59 -4.38 -8.85
N TYR A 22 -5.98 -3.30 -9.36
CA TYR A 22 -6.35 -1.94 -8.99
C TYR A 22 -7.79 -1.59 -9.37
N ARG A 23 -8.26 -2.02 -10.55
CA ARG A 23 -9.66 -1.83 -10.97
C ARG A 23 -10.63 -2.55 -10.04
N ARG A 24 -10.31 -3.77 -9.60
CA ARG A 24 -11.11 -4.52 -8.62
C ARG A 24 -11.15 -3.79 -7.27
N LEU A 25 -10.03 -3.23 -6.83
CA LEU A 25 -9.95 -2.40 -5.61
C LEU A 25 -10.83 -1.16 -5.67
N LEU A 26 -10.80 -0.43 -6.77
CA LEU A 26 -11.69 0.72 -6.98
C LEU A 26 -13.17 0.32 -6.94
N GLY A 27 -13.49 -0.93 -7.30
CA GLY A 27 -14.82 -1.51 -7.14
C GLY A 27 -15.34 -1.46 -5.70
N TYR A 28 -14.48 -1.62 -4.69
CA TYR A 28 -14.85 -1.55 -3.27
C TYR A 28 -15.12 -0.10 -2.79
N VAL A 29 -14.62 0.90 -3.50
CA VAL A 29 -14.88 2.32 -3.19
C VAL A 29 -16.24 2.77 -3.76
N ARG A 30 -16.69 2.15 -4.87
CA ARG A 30 -17.91 2.52 -5.60
C ARG A 30 -19.19 2.61 -4.73
N PRO A 31 -19.47 1.71 -3.77
CA PRO A 31 -20.64 1.83 -2.90
C PRO A 31 -20.64 3.10 -2.04
N HIS A 32 -19.47 3.68 -1.80
CA HIS A 32 -19.26 4.85 -0.94
C HIS A 32 -19.03 6.14 -1.72
N TRP A 33 -19.48 6.19 -2.99
CA TRP A 33 -19.23 7.30 -3.92
C TRP A 33 -19.66 8.68 -3.41
N ARG A 34 -20.67 8.78 -2.55
CA ARG A 34 -21.16 10.06 -2.01
C ARG A 34 -20.12 10.74 -1.10
N ILE A 35 -19.63 10.01 -0.11
CA ILE A 35 -18.64 10.51 0.85
C ILE A 35 -17.29 10.69 0.15
N PHE A 36 -16.97 9.78 -0.76
CA PHE A 36 -15.79 9.88 -1.61
C PHE A 36 -15.83 11.12 -2.53
N GLY A 37 -16.99 11.40 -3.15
CA GLY A 37 -17.18 12.61 -3.96
C GLY A 37 -17.07 13.89 -3.13
N LEU A 38 -17.65 13.91 -1.93
CA LEU A 38 -17.49 15.03 -0.99
C LEU A 38 -16.02 15.22 -0.58
N ALA A 39 -15.30 14.13 -0.33
CA ALA A 39 -13.87 14.19 -0.01
C ALA A 39 -13.05 14.74 -1.18
N ILE A 40 -13.36 14.33 -2.41
CA ILE A 40 -12.74 14.87 -3.64
C ILE A 40 -13.04 16.37 -3.75
N LEU A 41 -14.28 16.81 -3.57
CA LEU A 41 -14.63 18.23 -3.59
C LEU A 41 -13.84 19.02 -2.53
N GLY A 42 -13.69 18.46 -1.32
CA GLY A 42 -12.83 19.02 -0.28
C GLY A 42 -11.36 19.11 -0.70
N MET A 43 -10.83 18.11 -1.41
CA MET A 43 -9.47 18.14 -1.97
C MET A 43 -9.31 19.20 -3.05
N VAL A 44 -10.30 19.32 -3.96
CA VAL A 44 -10.30 20.35 -4.99
C VAL A 44 -10.29 21.73 -4.34
N ALA A 45 -11.19 21.97 -3.39
CA ALA A 45 -11.24 23.23 -2.63
C ALA A 45 -9.89 23.52 -1.94
N ALA A 46 -9.33 22.54 -1.23
CA ALA A 46 -8.02 22.67 -0.60
C ALA A 46 -6.89 22.95 -1.61
N SER A 47 -6.85 22.27 -2.76
CA SER A 47 -5.83 22.49 -3.79
C SER A 47 -5.94 23.89 -4.41
N LEU A 48 -7.16 24.38 -4.64
CA LEU A 48 -7.40 25.74 -5.13
C LEU A 48 -6.98 26.80 -4.10
N THR A 49 -7.05 26.49 -2.80
CA THR A 49 -6.58 27.42 -1.76
C THR A 49 -5.07 27.64 -1.80
N ASP A 50 -4.27 26.67 -2.26
CA ASP A 50 -2.82 26.86 -2.45
C ASP A 50 -2.56 27.91 -3.54
N VAL A 51 -3.30 27.81 -4.65
CA VAL A 51 -3.23 28.77 -5.77
C VAL A 51 -3.75 30.14 -5.35
N ALA A 52 -4.90 30.18 -4.66
CA ALA A 52 -5.48 31.42 -4.17
C ALA A 52 -4.56 32.13 -3.17
N PHE A 53 -3.92 31.38 -2.27
CA PHE A 53 -2.96 31.95 -1.33
C PHE A 53 -1.76 32.57 -2.05
N ALA A 54 -1.17 31.86 -3.01
CA ALA A 54 -0.11 32.43 -3.85
C ALA A 54 -0.60 33.67 -4.61
N ALA A 55 -1.80 33.62 -5.19
CA ALA A 55 -2.38 34.71 -5.97
C ALA A 55 -2.66 35.97 -5.14
N LEU A 56 -3.12 35.81 -3.89
CA LEU A 56 -3.39 36.90 -2.97
C LEU A 56 -2.12 37.63 -2.49
N MET A 57 -0.93 37.03 -2.61
CA MET A 57 0.33 37.72 -2.28
C MET A 57 0.60 38.91 -3.20
N LYS A 58 0.19 38.85 -4.47
CA LYS A 58 0.36 39.96 -5.42
C LYS A 58 -0.42 41.22 -5.00
N PRO A 59 -1.76 41.19 -4.85
CA PRO A 59 -2.53 42.36 -4.41
C PRO A 59 -2.20 42.77 -2.98
N LEU A 60 -1.81 41.83 -2.10
CA LEU A 60 -1.34 42.17 -0.76
C LEU A 60 -0.15 43.12 -0.83
N LEU A 61 0.86 42.80 -1.64
CA LEU A 61 2.08 43.61 -1.69
C LEU A 61 1.93 44.84 -2.58
N ASP A 62 1.44 44.68 -3.80
CA ASP A 62 1.34 45.78 -4.76
C ASP A 62 0.23 46.78 -4.36
N GLY A 63 -0.92 46.27 -3.92
CA GLY A 63 -2.06 47.11 -3.58
C GLY A 63 -1.98 47.71 -2.18
N SER A 64 -1.59 46.92 -1.17
CA SER A 64 -1.57 47.39 0.23
C SER A 64 -0.28 48.12 0.61
N PHE A 65 0.89 47.58 0.23
CA PHE A 65 2.17 48.17 0.65
C PHE A 65 2.73 49.20 -0.33
N VAL A 66 2.57 48.98 -1.64
CA VAL A 66 3.10 49.91 -2.67
C VAL A 66 2.08 51.02 -2.97
N ALA A 67 0.87 50.68 -3.42
CA ALA A 67 -0.16 51.65 -3.79
C ALA A 67 -0.91 52.27 -2.60
N LYS A 68 -0.84 51.64 -1.40
CA LYS A 68 -1.55 52.05 -0.17
C LYS A 68 -3.06 52.25 -0.38
N ASP A 69 -3.65 51.44 -1.23
CA ASP A 69 -5.09 51.48 -1.49
C ASP A 69 -5.83 50.97 -0.25
N VAL A 70 -6.70 51.82 0.31
CA VAL A 70 -7.47 51.56 1.54
C VAL A 70 -8.39 50.35 1.34
N THR A 71 -8.98 50.19 0.15
CA THR A 71 -9.92 49.10 -0.14
C THR A 71 -9.22 47.75 -0.20
N ILE A 72 -8.06 47.69 -0.87
CA ILE A 72 -7.26 46.45 -0.96
C ILE A 72 -6.69 46.09 0.41
N THR A 73 -6.22 47.08 1.17
CA THR A 73 -5.66 46.89 2.51
C THR A 73 -6.66 46.29 3.50
N GLN A 74 -7.96 46.61 3.37
CA GLN A 74 -9.01 46.07 4.23
C GLN A 74 -9.52 44.69 3.76
N TRP A 75 -9.71 44.48 2.46
CA TRP A 75 -10.32 43.25 1.96
C TRP A 75 -9.32 42.08 1.83
N VAL A 76 -8.05 42.31 1.46
CA VAL A 76 -7.09 41.21 1.24
C VAL A 76 -6.82 40.38 2.51
N PRO A 77 -6.64 40.96 3.71
CA PRO A 77 -6.54 40.17 4.94
C PRO A 77 -7.79 39.33 5.21
N LEU A 78 -8.99 39.88 5.00
CA LEU A 78 -10.26 39.15 5.13
C LEU A 78 -10.37 38.01 4.11
N ALA A 79 -9.95 38.25 2.87
CA ALA A 79 -9.91 37.22 1.82
C ALA A 79 -8.91 36.11 2.17
N LEU A 80 -7.74 36.45 2.71
CA LEU A 80 -6.76 35.46 3.19
C LEU A 80 -7.33 34.59 4.30
N VAL A 81 -7.98 35.20 5.31
CA VAL A 81 -8.67 34.45 6.37
C VAL A 81 -9.74 33.53 5.77
N GLY A 82 -10.54 34.04 4.82
CA GLY A 82 -11.53 33.23 4.10
C GLY A 82 -10.92 32.03 3.36
N VAL A 83 -9.79 32.22 2.67
CA VAL A 83 -9.05 31.15 2.00
C VAL A 83 -8.55 30.11 3.00
N PHE A 84 -8.00 30.51 4.15
CA PHE A 84 -7.53 29.57 5.17
C PHE A 84 -8.68 28.84 5.88
N ILE A 85 -9.83 29.48 6.06
CA ILE A 85 -11.05 28.82 6.56
C ILE A 85 -11.53 27.77 5.56
N LEU A 86 -11.64 28.12 4.27
CA LEU A 86 -12.01 27.19 3.21
C LEU A 86 -11.02 26.02 3.14
N ARG A 87 -9.73 26.32 3.27
CA ARG A 87 -8.66 25.31 3.33
C ARG A 87 -8.87 24.36 4.50
N ALA A 88 -9.12 24.88 5.70
CA ALA A 88 -9.31 24.08 6.90
C ALA A 88 -10.49 23.11 6.75
N PHE A 89 -11.64 23.60 6.27
CA PHE A 89 -12.80 22.75 6.01
C PHE A 89 -12.57 21.75 4.87
N GLY A 90 -11.92 22.18 3.79
CA GLY A 90 -11.58 21.32 2.65
C GLY A 90 -10.63 20.19 3.02
N GLU A 91 -9.54 20.52 3.74
CA GLU A 91 -8.57 19.53 4.22
C GLU A 91 -9.19 18.58 5.26
N PHE A 92 -10.01 19.09 6.17
CA PHE A 92 -10.73 18.27 7.14
C PHE A 92 -11.69 17.30 6.44
N GLY A 93 -12.55 17.81 5.56
CA GLY A 93 -13.53 17.01 4.82
C GLY A 93 -12.87 15.96 3.92
N ALA A 94 -11.79 16.34 3.22
CA ALA A 94 -10.99 15.42 2.43
C ALA A 94 -10.36 14.31 3.28
N LYS A 95 -9.66 14.68 4.36
CA LYS A 95 -8.95 13.72 5.23
C LYS A 95 -9.94 12.79 5.94
N TYR A 96 -10.98 13.33 6.56
CA TYR A 96 -11.99 12.55 7.26
C TYR A 96 -12.76 11.66 6.29
N GLY A 97 -13.25 12.20 5.16
CA GLY A 97 -13.99 11.46 4.16
C GLY A 97 -13.18 10.31 3.56
N MET A 98 -11.92 10.54 3.18
CA MET A 98 -11.05 9.47 2.69
C MET A 98 -10.73 8.42 3.74
N THR A 99 -10.50 8.84 5.00
CA THR A 99 -10.26 7.90 6.10
C THR A 99 -11.50 7.03 6.34
N TRP A 100 -12.69 7.63 6.33
CA TRP A 100 -13.94 6.90 6.48
C TRP A 100 -14.14 5.87 5.37
N VAL A 101 -13.91 6.27 4.11
CA VAL A 101 -13.97 5.35 2.94
C VAL A 101 -12.95 4.23 3.10
N ALA A 102 -11.69 4.55 3.45
CA ALA A 102 -10.65 3.55 3.66
C ALA A 102 -11.06 2.52 4.73
N ARG A 103 -11.60 2.98 5.86
CA ARG A 103 -12.04 2.10 6.96
C ARG A 103 -13.22 1.23 6.58
N LYS A 104 -14.17 1.73 5.78
CA LYS A 104 -15.24 0.90 5.24
C LYS A 104 -14.73 -0.18 4.29
N VAL A 105 -13.81 0.18 3.39
CA VAL A 105 -13.15 -0.80 2.50
C VAL A 105 -12.41 -1.86 3.31
N VAL A 106 -11.63 -1.46 4.32
CA VAL A 106 -10.94 -2.41 5.23
C VAL A 106 -11.95 -3.34 5.91
N SER A 107 -13.04 -2.79 6.46
CA SER A 107 -14.06 -3.57 7.15
C SER A 107 -14.71 -4.61 6.24
N THR A 108 -15.08 -4.22 5.01
CA THR A 108 -15.68 -5.12 4.03
C THR A 108 -14.70 -6.20 3.58
N LEU A 109 -13.45 -5.83 3.29
CA LEU A 109 -12.42 -6.79 2.89
C LEU A 109 -12.11 -7.78 4.02
N ARG A 110 -11.98 -7.32 5.28
CA ARG A 110 -11.78 -8.21 6.43
C ARG A 110 -12.93 -9.20 6.58
N GLN A 111 -14.17 -8.73 6.45
CA GLN A 111 -15.33 -9.62 6.53
C GLN A 111 -15.28 -10.67 5.43
N GLN A 112 -15.05 -10.28 4.17
CA GLN A 112 -14.99 -11.22 3.05
C GLN A 112 -13.86 -12.25 3.20
N VAL A 113 -12.69 -11.83 3.66
CA VAL A 113 -11.54 -12.74 3.87
C VAL A 113 -11.83 -13.70 5.02
N PHE A 114 -12.43 -13.20 6.11
CA PHE A 114 -12.82 -14.05 7.23
C PHE A 114 -13.89 -15.06 6.82
N ASP A 115 -14.95 -14.62 6.13
CA ASP A 115 -15.99 -15.51 5.59
C ASP A 115 -15.40 -16.54 4.62
N LYS A 116 -14.40 -16.13 3.82
CA LYS A 116 -13.68 -17.04 2.93
C LYS A 116 -12.93 -18.10 3.73
N PHE A 117 -12.20 -17.74 4.79
CA PHE A 117 -11.51 -18.70 5.64
C PHE A 117 -12.45 -19.75 6.24
N LEU A 118 -13.70 -19.40 6.55
CA LEU A 118 -14.69 -20.37 7.05
C LEU A 118 -15.15 -21.40 6.00
N ARG A 119 -14.86 -21.18 4.72
CA ARG A 119 -15.29 -22.03 3.60
C ARG A 119 -14.14 -22.65 2.81
N LEU A 120 -12.90 -22.35 3.17
CA LEU A 120 -11.75 -22.93 2.49
C LEU A 120 -11.52 -24.37 2.96
N PRO A 121 -11.12 -25.27 2.06
CA PRO A 121 -10.87 -26.67 2.41
C PRO A 121 -9.68 -26.81 3.36
N THR A 122 -9.65 -27.87 4.18
CA THR A 122 -8.57 -28.14 5.15
C THR A 122 -7.18 -28.15 4.50
N ARG A 123 -7.07 -28.63 3.25
CA ARG A 123 -5.82 -28.60 2.46
C ARG A 123 -5.17 -27.22 2.38
N PHE A 124 -5.97 -26.15 2.32
CA PHE A 124 -5.45 -24.79 2.31
C PHE A 124 -4.72 -24.46 3.62
N PHE A 125 -5.29 -24.87 4.76
CA PHE A 125 -4.73 -24.62 6.09
C PHE A 125 -3.51 -25.48 6.39
N ASP A 126 -3.42 -26.69 5.82
CA ASP A 126 -2.25 -27.55 5.96
C ASP A 126 -0.98 -26.95 5.33
N HIS A 127 -1.16 -26.10 4.30
CA HIS A 127 -0.08 -25.44 3.58
C HIS A 127 0.17 -24.00 4.06
N ALA A 128 -0.81 -23.37 4.71
CA ALA A 128 -0.71 -22.01 5.18
C ALA A 128 -0.20 -21.93 6.62
N GLN A 129 0.80 -21.09 6.85
CA GLN A 129 1.21 -20.77 8.23
C GLN A 129 0.15 -19.87 8.88
N SER A 130 -0.27 -20.19 10.11
CA SER A 130 -1.28 -19.40 10.84
C SER A 130 -0.91 -17.91 10.95
N GLY A 131 0.39 -17.60 11.05
CA GLY A 131 0.90 -16.23 11.05
C GLY A 131 0.66 -15.47 9.74
N ASP A 132 0.77 -16.14 8.58
CA ASP A 132 0.49 -15.53 7.28
C ASP A 132 -1.00 -15.22 7.13
N LEU A 133 -1.88 -16.12 7.57
CA LEU A 133 -3.33 -15.90 7.56
C LEU A 133 -3.75 -14.71 8.43
N LEU A 134 -3.14 -14.56 9.61
CA LEU A 134 -3.35 -13.40 10.47
C LEU A 134 -2.81 -12.11 9.86
N ALA A 135 -1.63 -12.16 9.20
CA ALA A 135 -1.07 -11.02 8.49
C ALA A 135 -1.94 -10.57 7.31
N ARG A 136 -2.66 -11.49 6.65
CA ARG A 136 -3.65 -11.16 5.60
C ARG A 136 -4.77 -10.29 6.16
N LEU A 137 -5.40 -10.70 7.27
CA LEU A 137 -6.50 -9.96 7.90
C LEU A 137 -6.08 -8.63 8.51
N THR A 138 -4.87 -8.55 9.05
CA THR A 138 -4.40 -7.38 9.79
C THR A 138 -3.70 -6.39 8.86
N TYR A 139 -2.56 -6.77 8.28
CA TYR A 139 -1.64 -5.88 7.57
C TYR A 139 -1.96 -5.75 6.08
N THR A 140 -2.22 -6.87 5.40
CA THR A 140 -2.42 -6.89 3.94
C THR A 140 -3.65 -6.08 3.55
N VAL A 141 -4.79 -6.28 4.24
CA VAL A 141 -6.01 -5.50 4.01
C VAL A 141 -5.78 -3.98 4.23
N GLU A 142 -5.01 -3.58 5.25
CA GLU A 142 -4.69 -2.16 5.49
C GLU A 142 -3.86 -1.57 4.34
N GLN A 143 -2.85 -2.30 3.85
CA GLN A 143 -2.04 -1.85 2.71
C GLN A 143 -2.87 -1.67 1.45
N VAL A 144 -3.79 -2.61 1.20
CA VAL A 144 -4.70 -2.57 0.06
C VAL A 144 -5.59 -1.33 0.12
N ALA A 145 -6.23 -1.08 1.27
CA ALA A 145 -7.11 0.09 1.43
C ALA A 145 -6.34 1.42 1.39
N ALA A 146 -5.13 1.46 1.95
CA ALA A 146 -4.26 2.62 1.88
C ALA A 146 -3.87 2.95 0.43
N ALA A 147 -3.60 1.95 -0.41
CA ALA A 147 -3.29 2.18 -1.82
C ALA A 147 -4.51 2.63 -2.64
N ALA A 148 -5.71 2.16 -2.32
CA ALA A 148 -6.92 2.64 -2.98
C ALA A 148 -7.22 4.12 -2.65
N THR A 149 -7.00 4.53 -1.40
CA THR A 149 -7.41 5.86 -0.91
C THR A 149 -6.29 6.91 -0.95
N ASN A 150 -5.09 6.60 -0.43
CA ASN A 150 -3.98 7.56 -0.42
C ASN A 150 -3.49 7.84 -1.83
N ALA A 151 -3.46 6.82 -2.71
CA ALA A 151 -2.95 7.03 -4.05
C ALA A 151 -3.81 8.02 -4.83
N LEU A 152 -5.13 7.84 -4.74
CA LEU A 152 -6.07 8.77 -5.35
C LEU A 152 -6.00 10.15 -4.72
N THR A 153 -5.88 10.23 -3.39
CA THR A 153 -5.72 11.51 -2.69
C THR A 153 -4.53 12.29 -3.26
N VAL A 154 -3.39 11.63 -3.43
CA VAL A 154 -2.20 12.24 -4.02
C VAL A 154 -2.43 12.60 -5.50
N MET A 155 -2.96 11.69 -6.32
CA MET A 155 -3.19 11.99 -7.74
C MET A 155 -4.13 13.16 -7.97
N VAL A 156 -5.23 13.25 -7.21
CA VAL A 156 -6.24 14.30 -7.37
C VAL A 156 -5.75 15.58 -6.71
N ARG A 157 -5.49 15.58 -5.39
CA ARG A 157 -5.12 16.80 -4.66
C ARG A 157 -3.81 17.37 -5.16
N ASP A 158 -2.75 16.56 -5.17
CA ASP A 158 -1.41 17.04 -5.52
C ASP A 158 -1.29 17.29 -7.02
N GLY A 159 -1.95 16.48 -7.85
CA GLY A 159 -2.04 16.73 -9.29
C GLY A 159 -2.72 18.07 -9.61
N LEU A 160 -3.87 18.36 -8.98
CA LEU A 160 -4.56 19.64 -9.16
C LEU A 160 -3.75 20.81 -8.60
N SER A 161 -3.14 20.69 -7.41
CA SER A 161 -2.27 21.74 -6.87
C SER A 161 -1.09 22.02 -7.81
N VAL A 162 -0.43 21.01 -8.37
CA VAL A 162 0.68 21.20 -9.32
C VAL A 162 0.20 21.90 -10.59
N ILE A 163 -0.89 21.43 -11.20
CA ILE A 163 -1.44 22.02 -12.42
C ILE A 163 -1.87 23.47 -12.15
N GLY A 164 -2.57 23.72 -11.04
CA GLY A 164 -3.06 25.05 -10.67
C GLY A 164 -1.93 26.04 -10.38
N LEU A 165 -0.90 25.62 -9.63
CA LEU A 165 0.26 26.45 -9.34
C LEU A 165 1.09 26.74 -10.60
N LEU A 166 1.31 25.74 -11.47
CA LEU A 166 1.99 25.96 -12.75
C LEU A 166 1.19 26.91 -13.66
N ALA A 167 -0.13 26.74 -13.77
CA ALA A 167 -0.99 27.62 -14.55
C ALA A 167 -0.94 29.07 -14.02
N TRP A 168 -0.97 29.24 -12.69
CA TRP A 168 -0.82 30.56 -12.06
C TRP A 168 0.55 31.19 -12.32
N MET A 169 1.63 30.42 -12.21
CA MET A 169 2.98 30.87 -12.51
C MET A 169 3.12 31.31 -13.98
N PHE A 170 2.56 30.53 -14.92
CA PHE A 170 2.52 30.90 -16.33
C PHE A 170 1.75 32.20 -16.57
N TRP A 171 0.63 32.40 -15.85
CA TRP A 171 -0.15 33.62 -15.94
C TRP A 171 0.59 34.85 -15.39
N LEU A 172 1.38 34.70 -14.32
CA LEU A 172 2.21 35.78 -13.77
C LEU A 172 3.38 36.14 -14.71
N SER A 173 4.13 35.13 -15.16
CA SER A 173 5.25 35.33 -16.06
C SER A 173 5.61 34.06 -16.82
N PRO A 174 5.30 33.99 -18.13
CA PRO A 174 5.67 32.85 -18.97
C PRO A 174 7.20 32.62 -19.03
N HIS A 175 7.97 33.70 -19.00
CA HIS A 175 9.44 33.64 -19.09
C HIS A 175 10.08 33.02 -17.85
N LEU A 176 9.67 33.47 -16.66
CA LEU A 176 10.16 32.88 -15.40
C LEU A 176 9.70 31.44 -15.24
N THR A 177 8.48 31.13 -15.70
CA THR A 177 7.95 29.77 -15.66
C THR A 177 8.72 28.83 -16.59
N MET A 178 9.12 29.28 -17.77
CA MET A 178 10.00 28.51 -18.66
C MET A 178 11.36 28.23 -18.05
N PHE A 179 11.98 29.21 -17.37
CA PHE A 179 13.22 28.98 -16.64
C PHE A 179 13.06 27.88 -15.59
N ILE A 180 11.97 27.91 -14.81
CA ILE A 180 11.68 26.86 -13.83
C ILE A 180 11.42 25.53 -14.50
N LEU A 181 10.72 25.48 -15.64
CA LEU A 181 10.50 24.23 -16.38
C LEU A 181 11.79 23.62 -16.91
N VAL A 182 12.83 24.41 -17.17
CA VAL A 182 14.17 23.89 -17.52
C VAL A 182 14.87 23.31 -16.29
N VAL A 183 14.70 23.91 -15.11
CA VAL A 183 15.27 23.43 -13.84
C VAL A 183 14.47 22.24 -13.28
N ALA A 184 13.17 22.15 -13.57
CA ALA A 184 12.27 21.15 -13.01
C ALA A 184 12.69 19.70 -13.29
N PRO A 185 13.17 19.31 -14.49
CA PRO A 185 13.74 17.98 -14.74
C PRO A 185 14.87 17.61 -13.79
N VAL A 186 15.73 18.57 -13.42
CA VAL A 186 16.85 18.35 -12.47
C VAL A 186 16.29 18.04 -11.08
N VAL A 187 15.29 18.81 -10.63
CA VAL A 187 14.60 18.58 -9.35
C VAL A 187 13.93 17.20 -9.35
N VAL A 188 13.17 16.88 -10.39
CA VAL A 188 12.47 15.59 -10.54
C VAL A 188 13.46 14.43 -10.56
N LEU A 189 14.57 14.56 -11.29
CA LEU A 189 15.63 13.55 -11.33
C LEU A 189 16.25 13.32 -9.95
N LEU A 190 16.56 14.39 -9.21
CA LEU A 190 17.09 14.30 -7.86
C LEU A 190 16.12 13.59 -6.91
N ILE A 191 14.83 13.96 -6.93
CA ILE A 191 13.81 13.29 -6.13
C ILE A 191 13.71 11.81 -6.55
N ALA A 192 13.73 11.50 -7.84
CA ALA A 192 13.66 10.12 -8.33
C ALA A 192 14.86 9.27 -7.88
N LEU A 193 16.08 9.83 -7.88
CA LEU A 193 17.29 9.18 -7.38
C LEU A 193 17.19 8.90 -5.88
N VAL A 194 16.74 9.88 -5.09
CA VAL A 194 16.45 9.71 -3.66
C VAL A 194 15.43 8.58 -3.46
N SER A 195 14.29 8.63 -4.14
CA SER A 195 13.23 7.62 -4.01
C SER A 195 13.74 6.21 -4.38
N ARG A 196 14.64 6.11 -5.37
CA ARG A 196 15.28 4.82 -5.73
C ARG A 196 16.16 4.30 -4.60
N ASN A 197 16.97 5.16 -4.00
CA ASN A 197 17.82 4.78 -2.85
C ASN A 197 16.98 4.45 -1.61
N PHE A 198 15.94 5.22 -1.34
CA PHE A 198 14.99 4.97 -0.26
C PHE A 198 14.38 3.57 -0.38
N ARG A 199 13.91 3.19 -1.58
CA ARG A 199 13.38 1.83 -1.85
C ARG A 199 14.41 0.74 -1.59
N ARG A 200 15.69 0.96 -1.93
CA ARG A 200 16.77 -0.02 -1.69
C ARG A 200 17.01 -0.23 -0.20
N TYR A 201 17.08 0.84 0.59
CA TYR A 201 17.28 0.73 2.04
C TYR A 201 16.04 0.23 2.76
N SER A 202 14.84 0.61 2.33
CA SER A 202 13.58 0.09 2.88
C SER A 202 13.49 -1.45 2.79
N ARG A 203 13.92 -2.06 1.67
CA ARG A 203 14.02 -3.53 1.56
C ARG A 203 15.01 -4.13 2.56
N ARG A 204 16.19 -3.52 2.73
CA ARG A 204 17.20 -3.98 3.70
C ARG A 204 16.69 -3.90 5.14
N ILE A 205 15.93 -2.86 5.47
CA ILE A 205 15.27 -2.71 6.77
C ILE A 205 14.27 -3.85 6.96
N GLN A 206 13.40 -4.11 5.98
CA GLN A 206 12.44 -5.23 6.06
C GLN A 206 13.13 -6.59 6.27
N THR A 207 14.18 -6.90 5.50
CA THR A 207 14.95 -8.13 5.70
C THR A 207 15.52 -8.20 7.12
N SER A 208 16.10 -7.11 7.62
CA SER A 208 16.68 -7.07 8.96
C SER A 208 15.63 -7.16 10.08
N VAL A 209 14.42 -6.65 9.87
CA VAL A 209 13.29 -6.84 10.80
C VAL A 209 12.86 -8.31 10.83
N GLY A 210 12.83 -8.99 9.67
CA GLY A 210 12.59 -10.43 9.61
C GLY A 210 13.64 -11.23 10.39
N GLU A 211 14.93 -10.86 10.26
CA GLU A 211 16.02 -11.47 11.05
C GLU A 211 15.84 -11.23 12.56
N ILE A 212 15.47 -10.01 12.98
CA ILE A 212 15.17 -9.71 14.39
C ILE A 212 14.00 -10.57 14.90
N ALA A 213 12.93 -10.68 14.12
CA ALA A 213 11.76 -11.49 14.46
C ALA A 213 12.12 -12.97 14.58
N GLN A 214 12.93 -13.50 13.65
CA GLN A 214 13.40 -14.88 13.67
C GLN A 214 14.25 -15.18 14.91
N VAL A 215 15.26 -14.35 15.23
CA VAL A 215 16.08 -14.55 16.45
C VAL A 215 15.20 -14.51 17.70
N SER A 216 14.22 -13.60 17.74
CA SER A 216 13.30 -13.47 18.87
C SER A 216 12.39 -14.71 19.01
N ASP A 217 11.84 -15.21 17.90
CA ASP A 217 10.97 -16.39 17.87
C ASP A 217 11.72 -17.65 18.32
N GLU A 218 12.95 -17.84 17.84
CA GLU A 218 13.81 -18.96 18.25
C GLU A 218 14.18 -18.93 19.74
N VAL A 219 14.49 -17.75 20.30
CA VAL A 219 14.83 -17.61 21.73
C VAL A 219 13.60 -17.78 22.61
N ILE A 220 12.43 -17.26 22.20
CA ILE A 220 11.18 -17.38 22.96
C ILE A 220 10.69 -18.84 22.95
N GLY A 221 10.62 -19.46 21.77
CA GLY A 221 10.23 -20.87 21.63
C GLY A 221 11.24 -21.83 22.25
N GLY A 222 12.54 -21.49 22.15
CA GLY A 222 13.66 -22.29 22.62
C GLY A 222 14.21 -21.91 24.00
N HIS A 223 13.51 -21.12 24.81
CA HIS A 223 14.10 -20.52 26.03
C HIS A 223 14.67 -21.56 27.01
N ARG A 224 14.05 -22.75 27.09
CA ARG A 224 14.53 -23.86 27.94
C ARG A 224 15.89 -24.37 27.46
N LEU A 225 16.06 -24.48 26.14
CA LEU A 225 17.32 -24.90 25.53
C LEU A 225 18.42 -23.88 25.82
N VAL A 226 18.13 -22.59 25.61
CA VAL A 226 19.09 -21.51 25.88
C VAL A 226 19.57 -21.56 27.33
N ARG A 227 18.66 -21.78 28.31
CA ARG A 227 19.03 -21.91 29.73
C ARG A 227 19.85 -23.16 30.05
N VAL A 228 19.46 -24.33 29.52
CA VAL A 228 20.17 -25.59 29.81
C VAL A 228 21.61 -25.55 29.29
N TYR A 229 21.83 -24.91 28.15
CA TYR A 229 23.15 -24.80 27.52
C TYR A 229 23.94 -23.55 27.95
N GLY A 230 23.41 -22.68 28.82
CA GLY A 230 24.07 -21.42 29.21
C GLY A 230 24.33 -20.48 28.04
N GLY A 231 23.44 -20.50 27.04
CA GLY A 231 23.61 -19.82 25.75
C GLY A 231 23.27 -18.33 25.74
N GLU A 232 22.99 -17.71 26.87
CA GLU A 232 22.46 -16.33 26.92
C GLU A 232 23.42 -15.31 26.30
N ALA A 233 24.73 -15.46 26.51
CA ALA A 233 25.73 -14.56 25.95
C ALA A 233 25.81 -14.67 24.42
N TYR A 234 25.69 -15.89 23.89
CA TYR A 234 25.67 -16.15 22.45
C TYR A 234 24.45 -15.53 21.79
N GLU A 235 23.25 -15.78 22.34
CA GLU A 235 22.00 -15.22 21.79
C GLU A 235 21.96 -13.68 21.93
N ARG A 236 22.51 -13.12 23.02
CA ARG A 236 22.65 -11.67 23.18
C ARG A 236 23.55 -11.06 22.09
N ALA A 237 24.69 -11.68 21.79
CA ALA A 237 25.60 -11.20 20.75
C ALA A 237 24.97 -11.31 19.36
N ARG A 238 24.28 -12.42 19.09
CA ARG A 238 23.54 -12.67 17.86
C ARG A 238 22.44 -11.63 17.65
N PHE A 239 21.61 -11.36 18.67
CA PHE A 239 20.59 -10.31 18.63
C PHE A 239 21.20 -8.91 18.42
N ALA A 240 22.29 -8.59 19.12
CA ALA A 240 22.99 -7.31 18.95
C ALA A 240 23.48 -7.09 17.51
N ALA A 241 23.98 -8.15 16.85
CA ALA A 241 24.44 -8.06 15.47
C ALA A 241 23.31 -7.76 14.47
N VAL A 242 22.16 -8.45 14.57
CA VAL A 242 21.00 -8.18 13.70
C VAL A 242 20.35 -6.83 14.03
N ASN A 243 20.32 -6.43 15.29
CA ASN A 243 19.81 -5.11 15.70
C ASN A 243 20.71 -3.97 15.17
N GLU A 244 22.04 -4.11 15.24
CA GLU A 244 22.97 -3.13 14.69
C GLU A 244 22.92 -3.06 13.16
N LYS A 245 22.68 -4.20 12.48
CA LYS A 245 22.40 -4.22 11.04
C LYS A 245 21.14 -3.43 10.70
N ASN A 246 20.08 -3.60 11.49
CA ASN A 246 18.84 -2.83 11.33
C ASN A 246 19.08 -1.33 11.55
N ARG A 247 19.73 -0.96 12.66
CA ARG A 247 20.07 0.43 12.98
C ARG A 247 20.87 1.09 11.86
N ARG A 248 21.91 0.44 11.34
CA ARG A 248 22.71 0.96 10.20
C ARG A 248 21.89 1.10 8.92
N ALA A 249 20.95 0.19 8.67
CA ALA A 249 20.08 0.28 7.51
C ALA A 249 19.09 1.46 7.63
N ILE A 250 18.49 1.66 8.80
CA ILE A 250 17.64 2.81 9.12
C ILE A 250 18.43 4.11 8.97
N MET A 251 19.59 4.23 9.63
CA MET A 251 20.40 5.45 9.55
C MET A 251 20.84 5.80 8.13
N ARG A 252 21.13 4.80 7.29
CA ARG A 252 21.42 5.05 5.86
C ARG A 252 20.18 5.51 5.08
N MET A 253 19.00 4.97 5.37
CA MET A 253 17.75 5.45 4.77
C MET A 253 17.46 6.89 5.18
N GLU A 254 17.53 7.17 6.48
CA GLU A 254 17.28 8.50 7.04
C GLU A 254 18.29 9.52 6.52
N SER A 255 19.57 9.16 6.35
CA SER A 255 20.55 10.06 5.74
C SER A 255 20.16 10.48 4.31
N VAL A 256 19.54 9.58 3.54
CA VAL A 256 19.06 9.87 2.18
C VAL A 256 17.80 10.75 2.20
N ASP A 257 16.84 10.48 3.09
CA ASP A 257 15.64 11.32 3.18
C ASP A 257 15.96 12.72 3.76
N ALA A 258 16.80 12.79 4.79
CA ALA A 258 17.22 14.04 5.41
C ALA A 258 17.95 14.98 4.44
N MET A 259 18.71 14.45 3.46
CA MET A 259 19.36 15.25 2.42
C MET A 259 18.36 15.80 1.38
N THR A 260 17.16 15.24 1.27
CA THR A 260 16.19 15.64 0.24
C THR A 260 15.69 17.05 0.45
N THR A 261 15.32 17.40 1.68
CA THR A 261 14.76 18.72 1.99
C THR A 261 15.78 19.85 1.76
N PRO A 262 17.03 19.77 2.26
CA PRO A 262 18.06 20.77 2.00
C PRO A 262 18.42 20.91 0.52
N VAL A 263 18.53 19.81 -0.23
CA VAL A 263 18.83 19.85 -1.68
C VAL A 263 17.71 20.56 -2.44
N VAL A 264 16.45 20.26 -2.11
CA VAL A 264 15.30 20.94 -2.72
C VAL A 264 15.26 22.43 -2.33
N GLN A 265 15.55 22.77 -1.07
CA GLN A 265 15.64 24.18 -0.64
C GLN A 265 16.77 24.93 -1.35
N LEU A 266 17.93 24.30 -1.57
CA LEU A 266 19.03 24.88 -2.33
C LEU A 266 18.61 25.13 -3.79
N LEU A 267 17.88 24.21 -4.42
CA LEU A 267 17.35 24.41 -5.78
C LEU A 267 16.36 25.57 -5.84
N VAL A 268 15.52 25.74 -4.82
CA VAL A 268 14.64 26.92 -4.71
C VAL A 268 15.46 28.19 -4.57
N ALA A 269 16.48 28.20 -3.71
CA ALA A 269 17.36 29.36 -3.54
C ALA A 269 18.09 29.72 -4.84
N LEU A 270 18.58 28.71 -5.59
CA LEU A 270 19.18 28.89 -6.91
C LEU A 270 18.16 29.39 -7.94
N ALA A 271 16.93 28.89 -7.90
CA ALA A 271 15.85 29.38 -8.75
C ALA A 271 15.53 30.84 -8.44
N ILE A 272 15.43 31.22 -7.17
CA ILE A 272 15.23 32.60 -6.71
C ILE A 272 16.40 33.48 -7.18
N ALA A 273 17.65 33.05 -6.99
CA ALA A 273 18.83 33.78 -7.45
C ALA A 273 18.83 33.97 -8.98
N GLY A 274 18.45 32.93 -9.74
CA GLY A 274 18.29 33.00 -11.19
C GLY A 274 17.18 33.97 -11.61
N ILE A 275 16.05 33.98 -10.90
CA ILE A 275 14.96 34.94 -11.12
C ILE A 275 15.43 36.37 -10.84
N ILE A 276 16.17 36.60 -9.74
CA ILE A 276 16.69 37.93 -9.40
C ILE A 276 17.69 38.40 -10.47
N ALA A 277 18.62 37.55 -10.88
CA ALA A 277 19.59 37.86 -11.94
C ALA A 277 18.89 38.18 -13.27
N PHE A 278 17.85 37.41 -13.63
CA PHE A 278 17.03 37.67 -14.80
C PHE A 278 16.29 39.01 -14.68
N ALA A 279 15.67 39.28 -13.52
CA ALA A 279 14.94 40.52 -13.27
C ALA A 279 15.84 41.77 -13.29
N THR A 280 17.12 41.65 -12.94
CA THR A 280 18.09 42.77 -12.94
C THR A 280 18.84 42.96 -14.26
N SER A 281 18.69 42.06 -15.25
CA SER A 281 19.48 42.03 -16.49
C SER A 281 19.06 43.00 -17.63
N GLY A 282 18.35 44.09 -17.32
CA GLY A 282 18.44 45.32 -18.13
C GLY A 282 17.22 45.72 -18.97
N ASP A 283 16.50 44.81 -19.65
CA ASP A 283 15.51 45.25 -20.67
C ASP A 283 14.03 44.94 -20.36
N ARG A 284 13.73 44.31 -19.21
CA ARG A 284 12.35 43.86 -18.87
C ARG A 284 11.90 44.24 -17.46
N LEU A 285 12.63 45.16 -16.83
CA LEU A 285 12.38 45.65 -15.46
C LEU A 285 10.98 46.25 -15.27
N GLU A 286 10.36 46.76 -16.34
CA GLU A 286 9.08 47.47 -16.24
C GLU A 286 7.84 46.58 -16.05
N GLN A 287 7.96 45.24 -16.15
CA GLN A 287 6.80 44.34 -16.12
C GLN A 287 6.65 43.48 -14.85
N LEU A 288 7.67 43.43 -13.97
CA LEU A 288 7.64 42.58 -12.77
C LEU A 288 7.52 43.43 -11.50
N THR A 289 6.30 43.51 -10.97
CA THR A 289 6.05 44.14 -9.66
C THR A 289 6.57 43.28 -8.51
N VAL A 290 6.82 43.90 -7.35
CA VAL A 290 7.25 43.20 -6.12
C VAL A 290 6.25 42.12 -5.73
N GLY A 291 4.94 42.38 -5.86
CA GLY A 291 3.89 41.42 -5.62
C GLY A 291 3.90 40.25 -6.59
N THR A 292 4.20 40.47 -7.87
CA THR A 292 4.35 39.40 -8.87
C THR A 292 5.54 38.50 -8.49
N PHE A 293 6.66 39.09 -8.07
CA PHE A 293 7.85 38.35 -7.65
C PHE A 293 7.59 37.47 -6.42
N ILE A 294 7.01 38.03 -5.35
CA ILE A 294 6.72 37.25 -4.13
C ILE A 294 5.65 36.19 -4.39
N SER A 295 4.58 36.53 -5.11
CA SER A 295 3.53 35.57 -5.50
C SER A 295 4.12 34.37 -6.27
N PHE A 296 5.07 34.63 -7.16
CA PHE A 296 5.77 33.60 -7.93
C PHE A 296 6.66 32.71 -7.05
N ILE A 297 7.43 33.30 -6.12
CA ILE A 297 8.26 32.55 -5.16
C ILE A 297 7.38 31.69 -4.24
N THR A 298 6.27 32.23 -3.75
CA THR A 298 5.30 31.50 -2.94
C THR A 298 4.72 30.31 -3.71
N ALA A 299 4.31 30.52 -4.97
CA ALA A 299 3.79 29.44 -5.81
C ALA A 299 4.85 28.34 -6.03
N LEU A 300 6.10 28.73 -6.31
CA LEU A 300 7.22 27.81 -6.46
C LEU A 300 7.47 26.99 -5.18
N ALA A 301 7.48 27.64 -4.02
CA ALA A 301 7.70 26.96 -2.73
C ALA A 301 6.59 25.94 -2.42
N LEU A 302 5.33 26.29 -2.70
CA LEU A 302 4.19 25.40 -2.50
C LEU A 302 4.17 24.21 -3.47
N LEU A 303 4.69 24.38 -4.69
CA LEU A 303 4.72 23.36 -5.74
C LEU A 303 5.62 22.16 -5.40
N LEU A 304 6.67 22.36 -4.61
CA LEU A 304 7.64 21.31 -4.28
C LEU A 304 7.06 20.14 -3.48
N SER A 305 6.17 20.45 -2.53
CA SER A 305 5.61 19.46 -1.61
C SER A 305 4.69 18.44 -2.33
N PRO A 306 3.74 18.89 -3.17
CA PRO A 306 3.01 18.04 -4.12
C PRO A 306 3.90 17.21 -5.06
N LEU A 307 4.96 17.80 -5.64
CA LEU A 307 5.89 17.06 -6.51
C LEU A 307 6.61 15.92 -5.77
N LYS A 308 7.07 16.15 -4.53
CA LYS A 308 7.69 15.10 -3.70
C LYS A 308 6.70 13.96 -3.43
N ARG A 309 5.43 14.27 -3.15
CA ARG A 309 4.39 13.26 -2.91
C ARG A 309 4.06 12.45 -4.17
N LEU A 310 3.90 13.12 -5.32
CA LEU A 310 3.67 12.46 -6.61
C LEU A 310 4.81 11.50 -6.99
N THR A 311 6.07 11.86 -6.72
CA THR A 311 7.22 10.99 -7.04
C THR A 311 7.27 9.73 -6.17
N ASN A 312 6.80 9.82 -4.92
CA ASN A 312 6.76 8.69 -4.00
C ASN A 312 5.50 7.81 -4.15
N LEU A 313 4.47 8.32 -4.83
CA LEU A 313 3.19 7.64 -5.05
C LEU A 313 3.34 6.24 -5.66
N ASN A 314 4.24 6.08 -6.64
CA ASN A 314 4.44 4.81 -7.34
C ASN A 314 4.83 3.67 -6.37
N ALA A 315 5.63 3.97 -5.35
CA ALA A 315 6.03 2.95 -4.36
C ALA A 315 4.84 2.48 -3.51
N THR A 316 3.94 3.39 -3.13
CA THR A 316 2.73 3.08 -2.36
C THR A 316 1.75 2.28 -3.20
N LEU A 317 1.54 2.68 -4.47
CA LEU A 317 0.69 1.95 -5.41
C LEU A 317 1.20 0.53 -5.64
N GLN A 318 2.48 0.35 -5.93
CA GLN A 318 3.06 -0.99 -6.15
C GLN A 318 2.92 -1.90 -4.93
N LYS A 319 3.15 -1.38 -3.72
CA LYS A 319 2.97 -2.14 -2.48
C LYS A 319 1.51 -2.59 -2.31
N GLY A 320 0.55 -1.71 -2.53
CA GLY A 320 -0.86 -2.06 -2.41
C GLY A 320 -1.38 -2.97 -3.52
N ILE A 321 -0.86 -2.86 -4.74
CA ILE A 321 -1.17 -3.79 -5.83
C ILE A 321 -0.67 -5.19 -5.46
N ALA A 322 0.57 -5.32 -4.99
CA ALA A 322 1.12 -6.62 -4.56
C ALA A 322 0.31 -7.23 -3.40
N ALA A 323 -0.05 -6.42 -2.40
CA ALA A 323 -0.94 -6.84 -1.31
C ALA A 323 -2.33 -7.25 -1.84
N GLY A 324 -2.84 -6.51 -2.83
CA GLY A 324 -4.12 -6.79 -3.47
C GLY A 324 -4.12 -8.10 -4.24
N GLU A 325 -3.05 -8.39 -4.97
CA GLU A 325 -2.87 -9.68 -5.67
C GLU A 325 -2.87 -10.85 -4.69
N GLN A 326 -2.14 -10.72 -3.57
CA GLN A 326 -2.13 -11.76 -2.53
C GLN A 326 -3.49 -11.95 -1.87
N LEU A 327 -4.19 -10.86 -1.58
CA LEU A 327 -5.50 -10.89 -0.94
C LEU A 327 -6.57 -11.48 -1.87
N PHE A 328 -6.59 -11.06 -3.13
CA PHE A 328 -7.54 -11.56 -4.12
C PHE A 328 -7.25 -13.00 -4.51
N ALA A 329 -5.99 -13.44 -4.54
CA ALA A 329 -5.66 -14.85 -4.71
C ALA A 329 -6.33 -15.71 -3.61
N THR A 330 -6.37 -15.24 -2.35
CA THR A 330 -7.10 -15.93 -1.27
C THR A 330 -8.61 -15.90 -1.47
N LEU A 331 -9.17 -14.75 -1.88
CA LEU A 331 -10.61 -14.61 -2.09
C LEU A 331 -11.12 -15.42 -3.30
N ASP A 332 -10.25 -15.61 -4.30
CA ASP A 332 -10.54 -16.36 -5.52
C ASP A 332 -10.20 -17.86 -5.41
N GLU A 333 -9.63 -18.28 -4.29
CA GLU A 333 -9.33 -19.69 -4.00
C GLU A 333 -10.62 -20.53 -3.99
N ILE A 334 -10.52 -21.80 -4.37
CA ILE A 334 -11.69 -22.68 -4.48
C ILE A 334 -12.21 -23.02 -3.07
N GLU A 335 -13.51 -22.84 -2.86
CA GLU A 335 -14.19 -23.20 -1.61
C GLU A 335 -14.41 -24.71 -1.51
N GLU A 336 -14.59 -25.19 -0.29
CA GLU A 336 -14.96 -26.56 -0.02
C GLU A 336 -16.30 -26.90 -0.71
N SER A 337 -16.35 -28.05 -1.38
CA SER A 337 -17.51 -28.48 -2.14
C SER A 337 -18.59 -29.05 -1.23
N ASP A 338 -19.68 -28.30 -1.07
CA ASP A 338 -20.90 -28.74 -0.39
C ASP A 338 -22.06 -28.94 -1.37
N ALA A 339 -21.87 -29.86 -2.32
CA ALA A 339 -22.91 -30.22 -3.30
C ALA A 339 -23.91 -31.27 -2.78
N GLY A 340 -23.82 -31.67 -1.50
CA GLY A 340 -24.69 -32.67 -0.89
C GLY A 340 -26.14 -32.19 -0.84
N ARG A 341 -27.08 -33.05 -1.23
CA ARG A 341 -28.53 -32.72 -1.22
C ARG A 341 -29.29 -33.34 -0.05
N HIS A 342 -28.64 -34.22 0.70
CA HIS A 342 -29.27 -34.97 1.79
C HIS A 342 -28.99 -34.30 3.13
N ALA A 343 -30.03 -33.79 3.78
CA ALA A 343 -29.96 -33.34 5.17
C ALA A 343 -30.19 -34.54 6.08
N LEU A 344 -29.15 -34.97 6.78
CA LEU A 344 -29.23 -36.07 7.73
C LEU A 344 -29.71 -35.54 9.09
N GLY A 345 -30.79 -36.11 9.64
CA GLY A 345 -31.25 -35.77 11.00
C GLY A 345 -30.34 -36.40 12.06
N ARG A 346 -30.55 -37.68 12.36
CA ARG A 346 -29.65 -38.49 13.21
C ARG A 346 -29.08 -39.64 12.39
N ALA A 347 -27.75 -39.74 12.34
CA ALA A 347 -27.08 -40.85 11.66
C ALA A 347 -27.42 -42.19 12.33
N GLY A 348 -27.59 -43.24 11.52
CA GLY A 348 -27.83 -44.61 12.00
C GLY A 348 -26.60 -45.23 12.71
N GLY A 349 -25.42 -44.66 12.52
CA GLY A 349 -24.17 -45.03 13.19
C GLY A 349 -23.41 -46.19 12.53
N HIS A 350 -23.92 -46.73 11.41
CA HIS A 350 -23.22 -47.70 10.58
C HIS A 350 -22.29 -46.96 9.61
N VAL A 351 -20.99 -47.25 9.63
CA VAL A 351 -20.01 -46.61 8.75
C VAL A 351 -19.30 -47.66 7.91
N ARG A 352 -19.25 -47.45 6.60
CA ARG A 352 -18.59 -48.37 5.67
C ARG A 352 -17.64 -47.65 4.72
N PHE A 353 -16.40 -48.11 4.68
CA PHE A 353 -15.40 -47.72 3.68
C PHE A 353 -15.36 -48.82 2.62
N GLU A 354 -15.47 -48.45 1.34
CA GLU A 354 -15.44 -49.38 0.21
C GLU A 354 -14.32 -48.98 -0.77
N GLY A 355 -13.26 -49.79 -0.82
CA GLY A 355 -12.12 -49.60 -1.72
C GLY A 355 -11.42 -48.24 -1.59
N VAL A 356 -11.43 -47.64 -0.39
CA VAL A 356 -11.02 -46.24 -0.21
C VAL A 356 -9.51 -46.07 -0.42
N ARG A 357 -9.15 -45.22 -1.38
CA ARG A 357 -7.76 -44.78 -1.64
C ARG A 357 -7.64 -43.29 -1.41
N PHE A 358 -6.50 -42.86 -0.88
CA PHE A 358 -6.28 -41.45 -0.61
C PHE A 358 -4.82 -41.05 -0.72
N ARG A 359 -4.58 -39.89 -1.33
CA ARG A 359 -3.33 -39.13 -1.27
C ARG A 359 -3.61 -37.67 -0.92
N TYR A 360 -2.67 -37.05 -0.20
CA TYR A 360 -2.78 -35.62 0.18
C TYR A 360 -2.62 -34.67 -1.02
N ALA A 361 -1.80 -35.04 -2.01
CA ALA A 361 -1.56 -34.26 -3.22
C ALA A 361 -1.27 -35.21 -4.40
N GLY A 362 -1.51 -34.75 -5.63
CA GLY A 362 -1.39 -35.59 -6.84
C GLY A 362 0.01 -36.16 -7.09
N ASP A 363 1.05 -35.45 -6.64
CA ASP A 363 2.47 -35.78 -6.74
C ASP A 363 2.99 -36.62 -5.55
N LYS A 364 2.15 -36.87 -4.53
CA LYS A 364 2.52 -37.66 -3.35
C LYS A 364 2.06 -39.11 -3.48
N PRO A 365 2.77 -40.06 -2.83
CA PRO A 365 2.33 -41.44 -2.78
C PRO A 365 0.98 -41.56 -2.06
N ASP A 366 0.22 -42.60 -2.41
CA ASP A 366 -1.00 -42.96 -1.70
C ASP A 366 -0.67 -43.29 -0.24
N VAL A 367 -1.51 -42.79 0.67
CA VAL A 367 -1.44 -43.03 2.12
C VAL A 367 -2.40 -44.16 2.52
N LEU A 368 -3.52 -44.28 1.81
CA LEU A 368 -4.49 -45.37 1.96
C LEU A 368 -4.61 -46.13 0.65
N HIS A 369 -4.58 -47.46 0.72
CA HIS A 369 -4.51 -48.34 -0.45
C HIS A 369 -5.70 -49.31 -0.49
N GLY A 370 -6.88 -48.83 -0.87
CA GLY A 370 -8.06 -49.68 -1.07
C GLY A 370 -8.60 -50.24 0.25
N ILE A 371 -8.90 -49.35 1.19
CA ILE A 371 -9.38 -49.72 2.52
C ILE A 371 -10.86 -50.13 2.42
N ASP A 372 -11.12 -51.38 2.78
CA ASP A 372 -12.45 -51.91 3.06
C ASP A 372 -12.62 -52.09 4.57
N LEU A 373 -13.56 -51.36 5.16
CA LEU A 373 -13.83 -51.39 6.59
C LEU A 373 -15.33 -51.27 6.84
N ASP A 374 -15.89 -52.16 7.63
CA ASP A 374 -17.30 -52.17 8.01
C ASP A 374 -17.43 -52.01 9.53
N VAL A 375 -18.08 -50.94 9.99
CA VAL A 375 -18.24 -50.59 11.40
C VAL A 375 -19.73 -50.55 11.75
N PRO A 376 -20.30 -51.64 12.32
CA PRO A 376 -21.72 -51.70 12.66
C PRO A 376 -22.14 -50.66 13.69
N ALA A 377 -23.40 -50.25 13.63
CA ALA A 377 -23.97 -49.29 14.57
C ALA A 377 -23.82 -49.76 16.03
N GLY A 378 -23.40 -48.84 16.91
CA GLY A 378 -23.23 -49.11 18.34
C GLY A 378 -21.94 -49.84 18.72
N THR A 379 -21.03 -50.09 17.77
CA THR A 379 -19.74 -50.71 18.04
C THR A 379 -18.63 -49.68 18.20
N THR A 380 -17.55 -50.07 18.89
CA THR A 380 -16.33 -49.27 19.02
C THR A 380 -15.18 -50.02 18.37
N VAL A 381 -14.53 -49.40 17.38
CA VAL A 381 -13.38 -49.97 16.66
C VAL A 381 -12.12 -49.20 17.02
N ALA A 382 -11.07 -49.93 17.41
CA ALA A 382 -9.75 -49.36 17.67
C ALA A 382 -8.87 -49.44 16.42
N ILE A 383 -8.38 -48.29 15.95
CA ILE A 383 -7.45 -48.21 14.81
C ILE A 383 -6.01 -48.16 15.34
N VAL A 384 -5.24 -49.24 15.13
CA VAL A 384 -3.90 -49.43 15.70
C VAL A 384 -2.85 -49.61 14.59
N GLY A 385 -1.63 -49.12 14.81
CA GLY A 385 -0.54 -49.21 13.83
C GLY A 385 0.60 -48.23 14.11
N GLN A 386 1.74 -48.43 13.46
CA GLN A 386 2.95 -47.60 13.61
C GLN A 386 2.73 -46.14 13.19
N SER A 387 3.55 -45.20 13.66
CA SER A 387 3.48 -43.80 13.22
C SER A 387 3.58 -43.70 11.69
N GLY A 388 2.77 -42.85 11.07
CA GLY A 388 2.72 -42.71 9.59
C GLY A 388 1.86 -43.75 8.85
N SER A 389 1.28 -44.75 9.52
CA SER A 389 0.47 -45.79 8.87
C SER A 389 -0.91 -45.36 8.35
N GLY A 390 -1.19 -44.05 8.22
CA GLY A 390 -2.46 -43.53 7.69
C GLY A 390 -3.66 -43.48 8.65
N LYS A 391 -3.50 -43.81 9.94
CA LYS A 391 -4.61 -43.84 10.93
C LYS A 391 -5.37 -42.51 11.04
N SER A 392 -4.65 -41.42 11.25
CA SER A 392 -5.25 -40.08 11.35
C SER A 392 -5.89 -39.65 10.04
N THR A 393 -5.30 -40.06 8.91
CA THR A 393 -5.85 -39.81 7.57
C THR A 393 -7.20 -40.50 7.38
N LEU A 394 -7.30 -41.78 7.75
CA LEU A 394 -8.55 -42.54 7.68
C LEU A 394 -9.66 -41.88 8.51
N LEU A 395 -9.33 -41.42 9.73
CA LEU A 395 -10.27 -40.72 10.60
C LEU A 395 -10.67 -39.34 10.05
N ASN A 396 -9.76 -38.61 9.41
CA ASN A 396 -10.03 -37.29 8.84
C ASN A 396 -10.89 -37.34 7.56
N LEU A 397 -10.99 -38.49 6.90
CA LEU A 397 -11.89 -38.68 5.75
C LEU A 397 -13.36 -38.79 6.16
N LEU A 398 -13.64 -39.33 7.35
CA LEU A 398 -15.01 -39.52 7.84
C LEU A 398 -15.81 -38.21 7.99
N PRO A 399 -15.28 -37.13 8.63
CA PRO A 399 -15.95 -35.83 8.66
C PRO A 399 -15.77 -35.02 7.36
N ARG A 400 -15.23 -35.62 6.28
CA ARG A 400 -14.91 -34.98 4.99
C ARG A 400 -13.90 -33.81 5.03
N PHE A 401 -12.99 -33.76 6.01
CA PHE A 401 -11.86 -32.79 5.94
C PHE A 401 -10.99 -32.97 4.69
N TYR A 402 -11.00 -34.19 4.14
CA TYR A 402 -10.52 -34.46 2.80
C TYR A 402 -11.49 -35.38 2.06
N GLU A 403 -11.48 -35.30 0.73
CA GLU A 403 -12.20 -36.26 -0.12
C GLU A 403 -11.29 -37.42 -0.52
N ALA A 404 -11.86 -38.63 -0.53
CA ALA A 404 -11.18 -39.82 -1.02
C ALA A 404 -10.81 -39.65 -2.50
N THR A 405 -9.64 -40.16 -2.88
CA THR A 405 -9.18 -40.13 -4.28
C THR A 405 -9.93 -41.16 -5.12
N GLU A 406 -10.18 -42.34 -4.56
CA GLU A 406 -11.02 -43.39 -5.15
C GLU A 406 -11.77 -44.13 -4.04
N GLY A 407 -12.81 -44.87 -4.41
CA GLY A 407 -13.72 -45.55 -3.49
C GLY A 407 -14.79 -44.62 -2.92
N ARG A 408 -15.50 -45.08 -1.89
CA ARG A 408 -16.56 -44.30 -1.22
C ARG A 408 -16.67 -44.61 0.26
N ILE A 409 -17.19 -43.63 1.00
CA ILE A 409 -17.50 -43.75 2.43
C ILE A 409 -19.00 -43.57 2.59
N LEU A 410 -19.64 -44.51 3.29
CA LEU A 410 -21.08 -44.58 3.52
C LEU A 410 -21.34 -44.39 5.01
N ILE A 411 -22.36 -43.60 5.36
CA ILE A 411 -22.78 -43.29 6.73
C ILE A 411 -24.31 -43.37 6.88
#